data_AF-A0A6N7V949-F1
#
_entry.id   AF-A0A6N7V949-F1
#
_cell.length_a   1.000
_cell.length_b   1.000
_cell.length_c   1.000
_cell.angle_alpha   90.00
_cell.angle_beta   90.00
_cell.angle_gamma   90.00
#
_symmetry.space_group_name_H-M   'P 1'
#
loop_
_entity.id
_entity.type
_entity.pdbx_description
1 polymer ?
#
loop_
_entity_poly.entity_id
_entity_poly.type
_entity_poly.pdbx_seq_one_letter_code
_entity_poly.pdbx_strand_id
1 'polypeptide(L)'
;MRKKILIGSILLSFSLFGQDIYQESVNKLEMTELSNTYSKEKIERSLKGYKKLKKEKLEELASKAVLVDLQAITVDDLNYSKNINLKLENYISNFKDISENSLGNISDKNIIERINRKYSTFKVIEKNSLIDSLNIALAKKLTTGYNIKIKSTYANFNPELSLSYGHNGIKHANQLIALMKSEGLDAKVQIEPKTSAYLHMPDWGEPATPNIVMEDGQIVITPLEYDLQFEFKDKADKMKFIQLIDKYAKKNEVDEENLIYDAWWQPFLQTEKIDGFEKLIVNIASEGEYEAYVLTLPEKSDALIKELAKNKNLKLKTKEVYVNPSFYRFMLGEYK
;
A
#
# COMPACT_ATOMS: atom_id res chain seq x y z
N MET A 1 5.21 -42.84 -3.97
CA MET A 1 6.48 -42.82 -3.20
C MET A 1 7.38 -41.69 -3.68
N ARG A 2 7.31 -40.51 -3.06
CA ARG A 2 8.35 -39.47 -3.13
C ARG A 2 8.38 -38.78 -1.76
N LYS A 3 9.57 -38.77 -1.17
CA LYS A 3 9.86 -38.46 0.24
C LYS A 3 9.46 -37.01 0.57
N LYS A 4 8.61 -36.82 1.58
CA LYS A 4 8.49 -35.54 2.29
C LYS A 4 9.77 -35.36 3.10
N ILE A 5 10.57 -34.35 2.76
CA ILE A 5 11.65 -33.88 3.61
C ILE A 5 10.97 -33.12 4.75
N LEU A 6 10.87 -33.78 5.90
CA LEU A 6 10.49 -33.20 7.16
C LEU A 6 11.63 -32.27 7.56
N ILE A 7 11.47 -30.96 7.36
CA ILE A 7 12.37 -29.97 7.96
C ILE A 7 12.01 -29.98 9.44
N GLY A 8 12.72 -30.83 10.19
CA GLY A 8 12.64 -30.85 11.64
C GLY A 8 13.10 -29.51 12.16
N SER A 9 12.22 -28.83 12.89
CA SER A 9 12.55 -27.70 13.73
C SER A 9 13.61 -28.15 14.73
N ILE A 10 14.87 -27.79 14.46
CA ILE A 10 15.91 -27.85 15.48
C ILE A 10 15.59 -26.72 16.46
N LEU A 11 14.78 -27.04 17.46
CA LEU A 11 14.73 -26.32 18.73
C LEU A 11 16.08 -26.56 19.40
N LEU A 12 17.06 -25.70 19.10
CA LEU A 12 18.25 -25.60 19.92
C LEU A 12 17.82 -24.95 21.24
N SER A 13 17.57 -25.80 22.23
CA SER A 13 17.37 -25.39 23.61
C SER A 13 18.70 -24.87 24.17
N PHE A 14 18.95 -23.56 24.06
CA PHE A 14 19.87 -22.88 24.95
C PHE A 14 19.14 -22.62 26.27
N SER A 15 19.46 -23.38 27.31
CA SER A 15 19.14 -23.01 28.68
C SER A 15 20.31 -22.24 29.29
N LEU A 16 19.97 -21.29 30.19
CA LEU A 16 20.83 -20.65 31.21
C LEU A 16 21.54 -19.34 30.83
N PHE A 17 20.76 -18.26 30.67
CA PHE A 17 20.77 -16.99 31.42
C PHE A 17 19.61 -16.20 30.83
N GLY A 18 18.67 -15.69 31.64
CA GLY A 18 17.53 -14.94 31.11
C GLY A 18 18.03 -13.66 30.42
N GLN A 19 18.23 -13.73 29.11
CA GLN A 19 18.69 -12.60 28.32
C GLN A 19 17.58 -11.56 28.37
N ASP A 20 17.90 -10.35 28.84
CA ASP A 20 16.91 -9.28 28.93
C ASP A 20 16.36 -8.98 27.53
N ILE A 21 15.07 -8.67 27.43
CA ILE A 21 14.31 -8.52 26.19
C ILE A 21 14.97 -7.54 25.20
N TYR A 22 15.69 -6.54 25.73
CA TYR A 22 16.38 -5.53 24.93
C TYR A 22 17.61 -6.12 24.24
N GLN A 23 18.38 -6.96 24.93
CA GLN A 23 19.54 -7.63 24.34
C GLN A 23 19.09 -8.66 23.30
N GLU A 24 18.03 -9.41 23.58
CA GLU A 24 17.44 -10.31 22.57
C GLU A 24 16.98 -9.54 21.34
N SER A 25 16.36 -8.37 21.53
CA SER A 25 15.92 -7.50 20.43
C SER A 25 17.08 -6.98 19.60
N VAL A 26 18.16 -6.50 20.23
CA VAL A 26 19.39 -6.07 19.55
C VAL A 26 20.03 -7.21 18.77
N ASN A 27 20.07 -8.42 19.34
CA ASN A 27 20.59 -9.60 18.65
C ASN A 27 19.73 -9.95 17.43
N LYS A 28 18.40 -9.93 17.58
CA LYS A 28 17.48 -10.18 16.46
C LYS A 28 17.65 -9.14 15.36
N LEU A 29 17.94 -7.88 15.69
CA LEU A 29 18.22 -6.81 14.72
C LEU A 29 19.62 -6.89 14.09
N GLU A 30 20.46 -7.86 14.50
CA GLU A 30 21.85 -7.99 14.06
C GLU A 30 22.69 -6.73 14.42
N MET A 31 22.41 -6.15 15.59
CA MET A 31 23.03 -4.90 16.07
C MET A 31 23.94 -5.10 17.29
N THR A 32 24.37 -6.33 17.57
CA THR A 32 25.17 -6.67 18.76
C THR A 32 26.50 -5.94 18.76
N GLU A 33 27.22 -5.94 17.64
CA GLU A 33 28.50 -5.25 17.46
C GLU A 33 28.32 -3.74 17.63
N LEU A 34 27.21 -3.18 17.13
CA LEU A 34 26.87 -1.77 17.34
C LEU A 34 26.67 -1.48 18.83
N SER A 35 25.94 -2.32 19.57
CA SER A 35 25.77 -2.19 21.02
C SER A 35 27.11 -2.17 21.76
N ASN A 36 28.06 -3.01 21.35
CA ASN A 36 29.40 -3.05 21.94
C ASN A 36 30.21 -1.76 21.73
N THR A 37 29.81 -0.88 20.80
CA THR A 37 30.45 0.44 20.60
C THR A 37 29.96 1.54 21.54
N TYR A 38 28.92 1.29 22.34
CA TYR A 38 28.30 2.32 23.17
C TYR A 38 29.14 2.57 24.43
N SER A 39 29.91 3.66 24.42
CA SER A 39 30.57 4.16 25.62
C SER A 39 29.54 4.63 26.66
N LYS A 40 29.97 4.74 27.92
CA LYS A 40 29.13 5.26 29.00
C LYS A 40 28.52 6.63 28.67
N GLU A 41 29.32 7.53 28.09
CA GLU A 41 28.87 8.88 27.72
C GLU A 41 27.82 8.83 26.61
N LYS A 42 27.97 7.91 25.64
CA LYS A 42 26.97 7.71 24.59
C LYS A 42 25.67 7.18 25.18
N ILE A 43 25.74 6.18 26.05
CA ILE A 43 24.58 5.62 26.77
C ILE A 43 23.83 6.71 27.54
N GLU A 44 24.55 7.51 28.34
CA GLU A 44 23.95 8.58 29.14
C GLU A 44 23.25 9.64 28.29
N ARG A 45 23.79 9.93 27.09
CA ARG A 45 23.17 10.84 26.13
C ARG A 45 21.90 10.25 25.50
N SER A 46 21.96 9.01 25.00
CA SER A 46 20.83 8.35 24.35
C SER A 46 19.69 8.06 25.32
N LEU A 47 20.01 7.72 26.58
CA LEU A 47 19.05 7.42 27.65
C LEU A 47 18.77 8.60 28.57
N LYS A 48 18.94 9.84 28.09
CA LYS A 48 18.67 11.04 28.89
C LYS A 48 17.22 11.03 29.39
N GLY A 49 17.04 11.04 30.72
CA GLY A 49 15.73 10.97 31.38
C GLY A 49 15.29 9.56 31.80
N TYR A 50 16.10 8.52 31.53
CA TYR A 50 15.81 7.17 31.99
C TYR A 50 16.02 7.03 33.51
N LYS A 51 14.99 6.60 34.23
CA LYS A 51 14.96 6.63 35.71
C LYS A 51 15.89 5.60 36.37
N LYS A 52 16.30 4.55 35.65
CA LYS A 52 17.13 3.45 36.18
C LYS A 52 18.57 3.47 35.68
N LEU A 53 19.00 4.56 35.04
CA LEU A 53 20.33 4.71 34.44
C LEU A 53 21.49 4.38 35.39
N LYS A 54 21.37 4.70 36.69
CA LYS A 54 22.41 4.43 37.70
C LYS A 54 22.30 3.04 38.37
N LYS A 55 21.24 2.28 38.08
CA LYS A 55 20.90 1.03 38.78
C LYS A 55 21.19 -0.23 37.95
N GLU A 56 21.33 -0.06 36.64
CA GLU A 56 21.48 -1.16 35.69
C GLU A 56 22.91 -1.25 35.17
N LYS A 57 23.27 -2.42 34.64
CA LYS A 57 24.61 -2.67 34.12
C LYS A 57 24.81 -1.97 32.78
N LEU A 58 26.06 -1.65 32.45
CA LEU A 58 26.39 -0.96 31.21
C LEU A 58 25.96 -1.76 29.97
N GLU A 59 26.05 -3.09 30.00
CA GLU A 59 25.67 -3.95 28.89
C GLU A 59 24.15 -3.89 28.61
N GLU A 60 23.33 -3.90 29.67
CA GLU A 60 21.87 -3.78 29.57
C GLU A 60 21.47 -2.38 29.06
N LEU A 61 22.15 -1.34 29.57
CA LEU A 61 21.93 0.03 29.14
C LEU A 61 22.38 0.28 27.70
N ALA A 62 23.44 -0.38 27.23
CA ALA A 62 23.89 -0.29 25.85
C ALA A 62 22.81 -0.79 24.88
N SER A 63 22.20 -1.94 25.17
CA SER A 63 21.09 -2.46 24.35
C SER A 63 19.88 -1.52 24.32
N LYS A 64 19.50 -0.94 25.47
CA LYS A 64 18.43 0.07 25.55
C LYS A 64 18.78 1.33 24.75
N ALA A 65 20.02 1.80 24.85
CA ALA A 65 20.49 2.98 24.12
C ALA A 65 20.45 2.76 22.61
N VAL A 66 20.88 1.59 22.12
CA VAL A 66 20.74 1.21 20.70
C VAL A 66 19.29 1.26 20.26
N LEU A 67 18.38 0.65 21.01
CA LEU A 67 16.96 0.59 20.63
C LEU A 67 16.29 1.99 20.66
N VAL A 68 16.72 2.88 21.56
CA VAL A 68 16.26 4.28 21.59
C VAL A 68 16.82 5.08 20.42
N ASP A 69 18.11 4.93 20.10
CA ASP A 69 18.75 5.64 18.98
C ASP A 69 18.22 5.15 17.62
N LEU A 70 17.86 3.87 17.51
CA LEU A 70 17.13 3.31 16.37
C LEU A 70 15.65 3.71 16.32
N GLN A 71 15.15 4.39 17.35
CA GLN A 71 13.74 4.76 17.52
C GLN A 71 12.78 3.57 17.57
N ALA A 72 13.27 2.38 17.90
CA ALA A 72 12.43 1.21 18.14
C ALA A 72 11.53 1.41 19.37
N ILE A 73 12.02 2.15 20.35
CA ILE A 73 11.33 2.55 21.59
C ILE A 73 11.82 3.94 22.02
N THR A 74 11.08 4.60 22.91
CA THR A 74 11.49 5.87 23.52
C THR A 74 11.99 5.70 24.96
N VAL A 75 12.63 6.73 25.52
CA VAL A 75 12.97 6.74 26.96
C VAL A 75 11.71 6.69 27.84
N ASP A 76 10.61 7.29 27.39
CA ASP A 76 9.33 7.21 28.09
C ASP A 76 8.76 5.79 28.05
N ASP A 77 8.96 5.06 26.96
CA ASP A 77 8.60 3.65 26.89
C ASP A 77 9.36 2.82 27.94
N LEU A 78 10.67 3.06 28.08
CA LEU A 78 11.49 2.40 29.09
C LEU A 78 11.04 2.74 30.53
N ASN A 79 10.54 3.95 30.76
CA ASN A 79 10.12 4.41 32.08
C ASN A 79 8.70 3.94 32.46
N TYR A 80 7.79 3.81 31.47
CA TYR A 80 6.35 3.75 31.75
C TYR A 80 5.56 2.73 30.93
N SER A 81 6.09 2.20 29.82
CA SER A 81 5.30 1.34 28.93
C SER A 81 4.99 -0.01 29.56
N LYS A 82 3.71 -0.42 29.48
CA LYS A 82 3.26 -1.77 29.84
C LYS A 82 3.40 -2.79 28.70
N ASN A 83 3.63 -2.31 27.47
CA ASN A 83 3.59 -3.12 26.24
C ASN A 83 4.93 -3.09 25.47
N ILE A 84 6.05 -3.00 26.19
CA ILE A 84 7.39 -2.87 25.58
C ILE A 84 7.73 -4.05 24.67
N ASN A 85 7.36 -5.28 25.06
CA ASN A 85 7.61 -6.49 24.27
C ASN A 85 6.94 -6.41 22.90
N LEU A 86 5.65 -6.08 22.87
CA LEU A 86 4.89 -5.96 21.62
C LEU A 86 5.46 -4.86 20.71
N LYS A 87 5.91 -3.74 21.28
CA LYS A 87 6.56 -2.67 20.49
C LYS A 87 7.85 -3.16 19.83
N LEU A 88 8.69 -3.86 20.59
CA LEU A 88 9.95 -4.41 20.07
C LEU A 88 9.72 -5.52 19.06
N GLU A 89 8.79 -6.45 19.31
CA GLU A 89 8.42 -7.51 18.37
C GLU A 89 7.94 -6.95 17.03
N ASN A 90 7.05 -5.94 17.06
CA ASN A 90 6.58 -5.27 15.86
C ASN A 90 7.72 -4.57 15.10
N TYR A 91 8.61 -3.86 15.82
CA TYR A 91 9.76 -3.21 15.21
C TYR A 91 10.70 -4.21 14.53
N ILE A 92 11.02 -5.32 15.21
CA ILE A 92 11.90 -6.38 14.68
C ILE A 92 11.26 -7.04 13.46
N SER A 93 9.97 -7.35 13.52
CA SER A 93 9.24 -7.92 12.39
C SER A 93 9.34 -7.00 11.17
N ASN A 94 9.05 -5.71 11.35
CA ASN A 94 9.13 -4.72 10.27
C ASN A 94 10.56 -4.51 9.76
N PHE A 95 11.56 -4.57 10.64
CA PHE A 95 12.97 -4.40 10.24
C PHE A 95 13.47 -5.56 9.36
N LYS A 96 12.99 -6.77 9.62
CA LYS A 96 13.38 -7.98 8.87
C LYS A 96 12.53 -8.23 7.63
N ASP A 97 11.36 -7.61 7.56
CA ASP A 97 10.45 -7.82 6.45
C ASP A 97 10.96 -7.10 5.20
N ILE A 98 11.54 -7.90 4.30
CA ILE A 98 11.96 -7.47 2.96
C ILE A 98 10.96 -7.88 1.88
N SER A 99 9.82 -8.45 2.26
CA SER A 99 8.82 -8.95 1.32
C SER A 99 7.84 -7.86 0.86
N GLU A 100 7.67 -6.83 1.69
CA GLU A 100 6.86 -5.64 1.41
C GLU A 100 7.68 -4.54 0.71
N ASN A 101 7.04 -3.83 -0.22
CA ASN A 101 7.62 -2.64 -0.85
C ASN A 101 7.18 -1.34 -0.15
N SER A 102 7.11 -1.33 1.19
CA SER A 102 6.70 -0.15 1.96
C SER A 102 7.69 1.03 1.77
N LEU A 103 7.16 2.26 1.67
CA LEU A 103 7.97 3.49 1.73
C LEU A 103 8.16 4.01 3.16
N GLY A 104 7.51 3.38 4.13
CA GLY A 104 7.50 3.78 5.54
C GLY A 104 6.08 3.95 6.07
N ASN A 105 5.98 4.55 7.25
CA ASN A 105 4.69 4.84 7.88
C ASN A 105 4.24 6.28 7.58
N ILE A 106 2.94 6.51 7.67
CA ILE A 106 2.37 7.86 7.59
C ILE A 106 2.97 8.73 8.68
N SER A 107 3.23 8.24 9.89
CA SER A 107 3.87 9.01 10.96
C SER A 107 5.32 9.45 10.65
N ASP A 108 6.01 8.84 9.68
CA ASP A 108 7.38 9.20 9.36
C ASP A 108 7.49 10.67 8.92
N LYS A 109 8.45 11.40 9.50
CA LYS A 109 8.68 12.83 9.21
C LYS A 109 8.82 13.10 7.71
N ASN A 110 9.53 12.24 6.98
CA ASN A 110 9.88 12.43 5.57
C ASN A 110 9.00 11.61 4.61
N ILE A 111 7.86 11.07 5.04
CA ILE A 111 7.06 10.18 4.18
C ILE A 111 6.58 10.84 2.87
N ILE A 112 6.14 12.10 2.95
CA ILE A 112 5.68 12.88 1.80
C ILE A 112 6.82 13.06 0.79
N GLU A 113 8.03 13.32 1.27
CA GLU A 113 9.22 13.44 0.42
C GLU A 113 9.53 12.12 -0.31
N ARG A 114 9.49 10.98 0.40
CA ARG A 114 9.71 9.65 -0.20
C ARG A 114 8.67 9.34 -1.28
N ILE A 115 7.40 9.65 -1.03
CA ILE A 115 6.31 9.45 -1.98
C ILE A 115 6.47 10.35 -3.21
N ASN A 116 6.76 11.64 -3.02
CA ASN A 116 7.03 12.56 -4.15
C ASN A 116 8.22 12.10 -4.99
N ARG A 117 9.30 11.63 -4.35
CA ARG A 117 10.48 11.10 -5.05
C ARG A 117 10.12 9.86 -5.87
N LYS A 118 9.37 8.92 -5.29
CA LYS A 118 8.89 7.73 -6.00
C LYS A 118 7.96 8.09 -7.16
N TYR A 119 7.01 9.00 -6.95
CA TYR A 119 6.10 9.51 -7.99
C TYR A 119 6.85 10.15 -9.16
N SER A 120 7.92 10.90 -8.89
CA SER A 120 8.72 11.56 -9.94
C SER A 120 9.37 10.61 -10.93
N THR A 121 9.49 9.31 -10.60
CA THR A 121 10.02 8.29 -11.50
C THR A 121 8.95 7.59 -12.34
N PHE A 122 7.67 7.93 -12.15
CA PHE A 122 6.57 7.25 -12.82
C PHE A 122 6.54 7.58 -14.30
N LYS A 123 6.19 6.57 -15.10
CA LYS A 123 6.07 6.66 -16.55
C LYS A 123 4.85 5.88 -17.00
N VAL A 124 4.23 6.35 -18.06
CA VAL A 124 3.17 5.61 -18.76
C VAL A 124 3.78 4.32 -19.31
N ILE A 125 3.05 3.22 -19.16
CA ILE A 125 3.41 1.93 -19.75
C ILE A 125 3.10 2.02 -21.24
N GLU A 126 4.13 1.89 -22.06
CA GLU A 126 4.02 1.99 -23.51
C GLU A 126 3.27 0.78 -24.11
N LYS A 127 2.72 1.00 -25.31
CA LYS A 127 1.96 0.01 -26.07
C LYS A 127 2.72 -1.32 -26.19
N ASN A 128 2.03 -2.41 -25.91
CA ASN A 128 2.54 -3.78 -25.98
C ASN A 128 1.39 -4.77 -26.27
N SER A 129 1.72 -6.06 -26.43
CA SER A 129 0.74 -7.12 -26.79
C SER A 129 -0.38 -7.31 -25.76
N LEU A 130 -0.11 -7.07 -24.47
CA LEU A 130 -1.13 -7.05 -23.43
C LEU A 130 -2.12 -5.89 -23.67
N ILE A 131 -1.63 -4.68 -23.92
CA ILE A 131 -2.45 -3.50 -24.25
C ILE A 131 -3.30 -3.76 -25.50
N ASP A 132 -2.73 -4.36 -26.55
CA ASP A 132 -3.49 -4.66 -27.77
C ASP A 132 -4.69 -5.58 -27.49
N SER A 133 -4.48 -6.61 -26.67
CA SER A 133 -5.56 -7.53 -26.26
C SER A 133 -6.65 -6.84 -25.45
N LEU A 134 -6.27 -5.90 -24.59
CA LEU A 134 -7.20 -5.12 -23.75
C LEU A 134 -7.97 -4.09 -24.56
N ASN A 135 -7.31 -3.43 -25.53
CA ASN A 135 -7.95 -2.50 -26.45
C ASN A 135 -9.01 -3.18 -27.32
N ILE A 136 -8.77 -4.43 -27.75
CA ILE A 136 -9.81 -5.22 -28.44
C ILE A 136 -11.04 -5.44 -27.53
N ALA A 137 -10.82 -5.78 -26.26
CA ALA A 137 -11.91 -5.96 -25.30
C ALA A 137 -12.67 -4.65 -25.01
N LEU A 138 -11.94 -3.54 -24.94
CA LEU A 138 -12.49 -2.19 -24.77
C LEU A 138 -13.34 -1.77 -25.97
N ALA A 139 -12.85 -1.95 -27.21
CA ALA A 139 -13.58 -1.66 -28.45
C ALA A 139 -14.88 -2.48 -28.55
N LYS A 140 -14.86 -3.72 -28.06
CA LYS A 140 -16.04 -4.61 -27.96
C LYS A 140 -17.00 -4.25 -26.81
N LYS A 141 -16.72 -3.19 -26.05
CA LYS A 141 -17.51 -2.75 -24.89
C LYS A 141 -17.66 -3.83 -23.81
N LEU A 142 -16.70 -4.74 -23.71
CA LEU A 142 -16.66 -5.77 -22.65
C LEU A 142 -16.16 -5.19 -21.32
N THR A 143 -15.49 -4.04 -21.38
CA THR A 143 -15.09 -3.23 -20.25
C THR A 143 -15.23 -1.74 -20.60
N THR A 144 -15.29 -0.87 -19.60
CA THR A 144 -15.23 0.60 -19.76
C THR A 144 -13.82 1.14 -19.64
N GLY A 145 -12.88 0.33 -19.15
CA GLY A 145 -11.48 0.69 -19.03
C GLY A 145 -10.65 -0.39 -18.34
N TYR A 146 -9.36 -0.12 -18.17
CA TYR A 146 -8.44 -1.02 -17.47
C TYR A 146 -7.26 -0.25 -16.89
N ASN A 147 -6.59 -0.84 -15.90
CA ASN A 147 -5.36 -0.31 -15.32
C ASN A 147 -4.22 -1.29 -15.54
N ILE A 148 -3.04 -0.82 -15.94
CA ILE A 148 -1.83 -1.64 -16.04
C ILE A 148 -0.82 -1.21 -15.00
N LYS A 149 -0.22 -2.20 -14.34
CA LYS A 149 0.82 -2.03 -13.33
C LYS A 149 2.00 -2.96 -13.58
N ILE A 150 3.12 -2.68 -12.93
CA ILE A 150 4.33 -3.50 -12.95
C ILE A 150 4.39 -4.31 -11.65
N LYS A 151 4.55 -5.64 -11.76
CA LYS A 151 4.50 -6.55 -10.60
C LYS A 151 5.52 -6.22 -9.51
N SER A 152 6.71 -5.77 -9.90
CA SER A 152 7.80 -5.44 -8.97
C SER A 152 7.49 -4.24 -8.08
N THR A 153 6.44 -3.45 -8.38
CA THR A 153 6.07 -2.28 -7.58
C THR A 153 5.00 -2.58 -6.53
N TYR A 154 4.44 -3.79 -6.49
CA TYR A 154 3.33 -4.12 -5.58
C TYR A 154 3.74 -3.99 -4.12
N ALA A 155 2.87 -3.39 -3.31
CA ALA A 155 3.14 -3.17 -1.90
C ALA A 155 3.37 -4.48 -1.12
N ASN A 156 2.67 -5.56 -1.51
CA ASN A 156 2.66 -6.87 -0.85
C ASN A 156 2.18 -6.84 0.61
N PHE A 157 1.39 -5.83 0.97
CA PHE A 157 0.78 -5.70 2.28
C PHE A 157 -0.23 -6.82 2.59
N ASN A 158 -0.48 -7.04 3.87
CA ASN A 158 -1.51 -7.93 4.37
C ASN A 158 -2.89 -7.53 3.81
N PRO A 159 -3.54 -8.40 3.00
CA PRO A 159 -4.81 -8.08 2.36
C PRO A 159 -5.96 -7.73 3.33
N GLU A 160 -5.99 -8.34 4.52
CA GLU A 160 -7.07 -8.08 5.49
C GLU A 160 -7.01 -6.67 6.07
N LEU A 161 -5.79 -6.16 6.22
CA LEU A 161 -5.49 -4.88 6.85
C LEU A 161 -5.22 -3.77 5.83
N SER A 162 -5.20 -4.08 4.54
CA SER A 162 -4.85 -3.12 3.50
C SER A 162 -6.03 -2.60 2.69
N LEU A 163 -5.83 -1.44 2.07
CA LEU A 163 -6.76 -0.80 1.16
C LEU A 163 -5.98 -0.03 0.09
N SER A 164 -6.50 -0.05 -1.14
CA SER A 164 -6.00 0.72 -2.28
C SER A 164 -6.86 1.96 -2.48
N TYR A 165 -6.23 3.13 -2.58
CA TYR A 165 -6.86 4.40 -2.95
C TYR A 165 -6.28 4.94 -4.26
N GLY A 166 -7.10 5.02 -5.31
CA GLY A 166 -6.64 5.46 -6.63
C GLY A 166 -6.86 6.95 -6.87
N HIS A 167 -5.84 7.62 -7.41
CA HIS A 167 -5.93 9.03 -7.79
C HIS A 167 -4.83 9.38 -8.82
N ASN A 168 -4.88 10.56 -9.44
CA ASN A 168 -3.91 11.00 -10.45
C ASN A 168 -3.07 12.23 -10.05
N GLY A 169 -3.56 13.10 -9.16
CA GLY A 169 -2.83 14.27 -8.66
C GLY A 169 -1.94 14.00 -7.43
N ILE A 170 -0.62 14.23 -7.52
CA ILE A 170 0.30 14.09 -6.38
C ILE A 170 0.05 15.10 -5.25
N LYS A 171 -0.47 16.29 -5.58
CA LYS A 171 -0.87 17.28 -4.58
C LYS A 171 -1.97 16.77 -3.66
N HIS A 172 -2.92 16.01 -4.22
CA HIS A 172 -3.97 15.33 -3.45
C HIS A 172 -3.38 14.31 -2.48
N ALA A 173 -2.50 13.41 -2.95
CA ALA A 173 -1.81 12.44 -2.08
C ALA A 173 -1.09 13.12 -0.91
N ASN A 174 -0.35 14.20 -1.17
CA ASN A 174 0.37 14.93 -0.13
C ASN A 174 -0.57 15.51 0.93
N GLN A 175 -1.72 16.05 0.53
CA GLN A 175 -2.73 16.54 1.47
C GLN A 175 -3.43 15.40 2.23
N LEU A 176 -3.74 14.29 1.57
CA LEU A 176 -4.33 13.11 2.20
C LEU A 176 -3.42 12.55 3.30
N ILE A 177 -2.12 12.42 3.02
CA ILE A 177 -1.14 11.94 4.01
C ILE A 177 -1.02 12.92 5.18
N ALA A 178 -0.99 14.23 4.92
CA ALA A 178 -0.97 15.24 5.97
C ALA A 178 -2.26 15.23 6.82
N LEU A 179 -3.40 15.00 6.18
CA LEU A 179 -4.69 14.86 6.85
C LEU A 179 -4.71 13.63 7.75
N MET A 180 -4.28 12.47 7.27
CA MET A 180 -4.13 11.26 8.10
C MET A 180 -3.24 11.51 9.33
N LYS A 181 -2.08 12.17 9.15
CA LYS A 181 -1.22 12.58 10.27
C LYS A 181 -1.97 13.45 11.28
N SER A 182 -2.71 14.45 10.82
CA SER A 182 -3.42 15.40 11.68
C SER A 182 -4.56 14.75 12.47
N GLU A 183 -5.17 13.71 11.90
CA GLU A 183 -6.25 12.93 12.53
C GLU A 183 -5.71 11.75 13.36
N GLY A 184 -4.39 11.67 13.55
CA GLY A 184 -3.74 10.62 14.35
C GLY A 184 -3.86 9.21 13.75
N LEU A 185 -4.05 9.12 12.43
CA LEU A 185 -4.19 7.87 11.70
C LEU A 185 -2.86 7.49 11.04
N ASP A 186 -2.28 6.38 11.50
CA ASP A 186 -1.02 5.85 10.98
C ASP A 186 -1.23 4.55 10.19
N ALA A 187 -0.42 4.35 9.16
CA ALA A 187 -0.45 3.19 8.28
C ALA A 187 0.91 3.05 7.58
N LYS A 188 1.30 1.83 7.21
CA LYS A 188 2.35 1.69 6.18
C LYS A 188 1.78 2.21 4.87
N VAL A 189 2.63 2.81 4.03
CA VAL A 189 2.20 3.34 2.73
C VAL A 189 3.17 2.97 1.62
N GLN A 190 2.61 2.67 0.46
CA GLN A 190 3.31 2.56 -0.82
C GLN A 190 2.52 3.35 -1.87
N ILE A 191 3.21 3.87 -2.89
CA ILE A 191 2.59 4.43 -4.08
C ILE A 191 2.96 3.58 -5.30
N GLU A 192 1.95 2.99 -5.93
CA GLU A 192 2.10 2.13 -7.10
C GLU A 192 1.76 2.92 -8.37
N PRO A 193 2.67 3.00 -9.37
CA PRO A 193 2.33 3.60 -10.65
C PRO A 193 1.29 2.74 -11.36
N LYS A 194 0.31 3.38 -11.99
CA LYS A 194 -0.59 2.70 -12.92
C LYS A 194 -0.80 3.53 -14.18
N THR A 195 -0.92 2.84 -15.30
CA THR A 195 -1.43 3.43 -16.54
C THR A 195 -2.87 3.01 -16.68
N SER A 196 -3.78 3.97 -16.59
CA SER A 196 -5.19 3.72 -16.86
C SER A 196 -5.46 3.78 -18.36
N ALA A 197 -6.55 3.20 -18.81
CA ALA A 197 -7.01 3.27 -20.19
C ALA A 197 -8.53 3.27 -20.23
N TYR A 198 -9.11 4.19 -20.99
CA TYR A 198 -10.56 4.28 -21.21
C TYR A 198 -10.85 4.94 -22.56
N LEU A 199 -12.06 4.70 -23.10
CA LEU A 199 -12.48 5.31 -24.36
C LEU A 199 -12.76 6.81 -24.17
N HIS A 200 -12.20 7.63 -25.06
CA HIS A 200 -12.57 9.02 -25.20
C HIS A 200 -13.97 9.12 -25.79
N MET A 201 -14.82 9.96 -25.20
CA MET A 201 -16.14 10.26 -25.75
C MET A 201 -16.07 11.50 -26.63
N PRO A 202 -16.71 11.53 -27.82
CA PRO A 202 -16.67 12.69 -28.71
C PRO A 202 -17.09 14.01 -28.06
N ASP A 203 -18.04 13.95 -27.11
CA ASP A 203 -18.58 15.11 -26.41
C ASP A 203 -17.63 15.70 -25.36
N TRP A 204 -16.48 15.06 -25.10
CA TRP A 204 -15.49 15.52 -24.11
C TRP A 204 -14.47 16.51 -24.69
N GLY A 205 -14.62 16.92 -25.95
CA GLY A 205 -13.70 17.83 -26.63
C GLY A 205 -12.44 17.12 -27.12
N GLU A 206 -11.32 17.83 -27.17
CA GLU A 206 -10.04 17.28 -27.63
C GLU A 206 -9.53 16.19 -26.67
N PRO A 207 -9.10 15.02 -27.19
CA PRO A 207 -8.58 13.94 -26.36
C PRO A 207 -7.29 14.34 -25.66
N ALA A 208 -7.21 14.07 -24.36
CA ALA A 208 -5.99 14.27 -23.59
C ALA A 208 -4.84 13.38 -24.13
N THR A 209 -3.60 13.84 -23.97
CA THR A 209 -2.39 13.09 -24.30
C THR A 209 -1.71 12.52 -23.04
N PRO A 210 -1.14 11.31 -23.08
CA PRO A 210 -1.05 10.42 -24.25
C PRO A 210 -2.37 9.67 -24.53
N ASN A 211 -2.57 9.32 -25.81
CA ASN A 211 -3.70 8.53 -26.28
C ASN A 211 -3.28 7.54 -27.38
N ILE A 212 -4.13 6.56 -27.64
CA ILE A 212 -3.98 5.55 -28.69
C ILE A 212 -5.19 5.65 -29.62
N VAL A 213 -4.95 5.84 -30.91
CA VAL A 213 -5.99 5.75 -31.94
C VAL A 213 -6.09 4.30 -32.41
N MET A 214 -7.26 3.69 -32.27
CA MET A 214 -7.54 2.32 -32.71
C MET A 214 -7.86 2.28 -34.21
N GLU A 215 -7.80 1.09 -34.82
CA GLU A 215 -8.04 0.91 -36.27
C GLU A 215 -9.43 1.35 -36.72
N ASP A 216 -10.43 1.27 -35.83
CA ASP A 216 -11.80 1.72 -36.08
C ASP A 216 -12.01 3.23 -35.81
N GLY A 217 -10.93 3.96 -35.51
CA GLY A 217 -10.94 5.40 -35.24
C GLY A 217 -11.32 5.78 -33.81
N GLN A 218 -11.65 4.82 -32.94
CA GLN A 218 -11.86 5.11 -31.52
C GLN A 218 -10.54 5.53 -30.85
N ILE A 219 -10.64 6.43 -29.87
CA ILE A 219 -9.47 6.96 -29.15
C ILE A 219 -9.49 6.43 -27.72
N VAL A 220 -8.37 5.86 -27.28
CA VAL A 220 -8.16 5.39 -25.91
C VAL A 220 -7.24 6.39 -25.21
N ILE A 221 -7.73 7.02 -24.14
CA ILE A 221 -6.92 7.90 -23.29
C ILE A 221 -6.13 7.04 -22.32
N THR A 222 -4.84 7.33 -22.15
CA THR A 222 -3.95 6.52 -21.28
C THR A 222 -3.24 7.36 -20.23
N PRO A 223 -3.94 7.87 -19.20
CA PRO A 223 -3.31 8.74 -18.23
C PRO A 223 -2.36 7.96 -17.30
N LEU A 224 -1.34 8.67 -16.83
CA LEU A 224 -0.51 8.22 -15.73
C LEU A 224 -1.23 8.53 -14.41
N GLU A 225 -1.46 7.50 -13.62
CA GLU A 225 -2.09 7.61 -12.31
C GLU A 225 -1.29 6.82 -11.26
N TYR A 226 -1.84 6.74 -10.06
CA TYR A 226 -1.31 5.90 -9.00
C TYR A 226 -2.41 5.21 -8.20
N ASP A 227 -1.99 4.17 -7.48
CA ASP A 227 -2.72 3.70 -6.30
C ASP A 227 -1.83 3.91 -5.06
N LEU A 228 -2.37 4.59 -4.06
CA LEU A 228 -1.81 4.56 -2.71
C LEU A 228 -2.30 3.27 -2.05
N GLN A 229 -1.35 2.39 -1.73
CA GLN A 229 -1.62 1.24 -0.88
C GLN A 229 -1.35 1.63 0.56
N PHE A 230 -2.29 1.31 1.45
CA PHE A 230 -2.13 1.47 2.89
C PHE A 230 -2.25 0.12 3.56
N GLU A 231 -1.44 -0.14 4.58
CA GLU A 231 -1.64 -1.21 5.55
C GLU A 231 -1.87 -0.59 6.93
N PHE A 232 -3.07 -0.81 7.47
CA PHE A 232 -3.46 -0.28 8.76
C PHE A 232 -3.07 -1.23 9.88
N LYS A 233 -2.90 -0.70 11.08
CA LYS A 233 -2.64 -1.50 12.28
C LYS A 233 -3.75 -2.52 12.55
N ASP A 234 -4.99 -2.12 12.34
CA ASP A 234 -6.17 -2.94 12.55
C ASP A 234 -7.35 -2.48 11.67
N LYS A 235 -8.44 -3.26 11.73
CA LYS A 235 -9.67 -2.98 10.96
C LYS A 235 -10.35 -1.67 11.40
N ALA A 236 -10.20 -1.24 12.65
CA ALA A 236 -10.83 -0.01 13.13
C ALA A 236 -10.15 1.22 12.50
N ASP A 237 -8.82 1.23 12.41
CA ASP A 237 -8.08 2.30 11.74
C ASP A 237 -8.35 2.32 10.23
N LYS A 238 -8.48 1.16 9.59
CA LYS A 238 -8.95 1.06 8.19
C LYS A 238 -10.34 1.68 8.00
N MET A 239 -11.27 1.47 8.95
CA MET A 239 -12.60 2.11 8.89
C MET A 239 -12.54 3.61 9.13
N LYS A 240 -11.66 4.11 10.02
CA LYS A 240 -11.43 5.55 10.18
C LYS A 240 -10.92 6.19 8.90
N PHE A 241 -10.05 5.50 8.16
CA PHE A 241 -9.59 5.98 6.85
C PHE A 241 -10.75 6.16 5.86
N ILE A 242 -11.64 5.16 5.77
CA ILE A 242 -12.82 5.22 4.89
C ILE A 242 -13.69 6.44 5.24
N GLN A 243 -13.95 6.66 6.54
CA GLN A 243 -14.72 7.82 7.01
C GLN A 243 -14.02 9.16 6.71
N LEU A 244 -12.69 9.19 6.80
CA LEU A 244 -11.88 10.36 6.48
C LEU A 244 -11.98 10.71 4.99
N ILE A 245 -11.98 9.69 4.10
CA ILE A 245 -12.20 9.88 2.66
C ILE A 245 -13.60 10.43 2.39
N ASP A 246 -14.63 9.83 2.98
CA ASP A 246 -16.02 10.31 2.80
C ASP A 246 -16.22 11.75 3.27
N LYS A 247 -15.50 12.17 4.33
CA LYS A 247 -15.63 13.51 4.91
C LYS A 247 -14.84 14.58 4.17
N TYR A 248 -13.63 14.26 3.71
CA TYR A 248 -12.69 15.30 3.25
C TYR A 248 -12.19 15.11 1.82
N ALA A 249 -12.37 13.94 1.21
CA ALA A 249 -11.86 13.62 -0.12
C ALA A 249 -12.94 13.19 -1.13
N LYS A 250 -14.21 13.20 -0.70
CA LYS A 250 -15.37 12.95 -1.54
C LYS A 250 -16.19 14.22 -1.71
N LYS A 251 -16.59 14.46 -2.95
CA LYS A 251 -17.47 15.55 -3.35
C LYS A 251 -18.91 15.06 -3.53
N ASN A 252 -19.86 15.88 -3.12
CA ASN A 252 -21.30 15.69 -3.17
C ASN A 252 -22.00 16.86 -3.87
N GLU A 253 -21.35 18.02 -3.98
CA GLU A 253 -21.88 19.21 -4.67
C GLU A 253 -20.80 19.92 -5.49
N VAL A 254 -21.17 20.61 -6.59
CA VAL A 254 -20.23 21.23 -7.55
C VAL A 254 -19.26 22.22 -6.90
N ASP A 255 -19.72 22.96 -5.90
CA ASP A 255 -18.93 23.99 -5.22
C ASP A 255 -18.73 23.65 -3.74
N GLU A 256 -18.64 22.34 -3.41
CA GLU A 256 -18.41 21.90 -2.03
C GLU A 256 -17.04 22.37 -1.52
N GLU A 257 -17.08 23.14 -0.43
CA GLU A 257 -15.91 23.65 0.26
C GLU A 257 -15.41 22.67 1.34
N ASN A 258 -14.24 22.95 1.93
CA ASN A 258 -13.64 22.17 3.02
C ASN A 258 -13.20 20.74 2.65
N LEU A 259 -12.98 20.49 1.36
CA LEU A 259 -12.39 19.25 0.85
C LEU A 259 -10.90 19.43 0.55
N ILE A 260 -10.15 18.33 0.58
CA ILE A 260 -8.78 18.31 0.07
C ILE A 260 -8.77 18.48 -1.45
N TYR A 261 -7.62 18.96 -1.95
CA TYR A 261 -7.40 19.33 -3.34
C TYR A 261 -7.82 18.23 -4.31
N ASP A 262 -8.59 18.58 -5.35
CA ASP A 262 -9.08 17.65 -6.38
C ASP A 262 -9.90 16.47 -5.85
N ALA A 263 -10.66 16.64 -4.76
CA ALA A 263 -11.63 15.65 -4.29
C ALA A 263 -12.62 15.22 -5.41
N TRP A 264 -12.86 13.91 -5.50
CA TRP A 264 -13.72 13.32 -6.54
C TRP A 264 -15.13 13.06 -6.05
N TRP A 265 -16.09 13.07 -6.98
CA TRP A 265 -17.46 12.61 -6.72
C TRP A 265 -17.52 11.13 -6.37
N GLN A 266 -16.68 10.35 -7.05
CA GLN A 266 -16.63 8.90 -6.95
C GLN A 266 -15.16 8.49 -6.63
N PRO A 267 -14.67 8.73 -5.40
CA PRO A 267 -13.32 8.29 -5.02
C PRO A 267 -13.20 6.78 -5.20
N PHE A 268 -12.03 6.29 -5.61
CA PHE A 268 -11.81 4.85 -5.79
C PHE A 268 -11.14 4.25 -4.56
N LEU A 269 -11.90 3.46 -3.80
CA LEU A 269 -11.40 2.62 -2.72
C LEU A 269 -11.60 1.15 -3.12
N GLN A 270 -10.55 0.33 -2.99
CA GLN A 270 -10.62 -1.10 -3.24
C GLN A 270 -9.96 -1.88 -2.11
N THR A 271 -10.63 -2.92 -1.63
CA THR A 271 -10.11 -3.79 -0.57
C THR A 271 -10.72 -5.20 -0.65
N GLU A 272 -10.33 -6.07 0.29
CA GLU A 272 -11.05 -7.32 0.55
C GLU A 272 -12.41 -7.07 1.21
N LYS A 273 -13.19 -8.13 1.44
CA LYS A 273 -14.56 -8.00 1.94
C LYS A 273 -14.64 -7.19 3.22
N ILE A 274 -15.45 -6.14 3.18
CA ILE A 274 -15.75 -5.26 4.31
C ILE A 274 -17.20 -4.79 4.22
N ASP A 275 -17.81 -4.54 5.38
CA ASP A 275 -19.21 -4.12 5.44
C ASP A 275 -19.40 -2.73 4.81
N GLY A 276 -20.50 -2.57 4.09
CA GLY A 276 -20.83 -1.33 3.39
C GLY A 276 -20.09 -1.13 2.06
N PHE A 277 -19.27 -2.09 1.62
CA PHE A 277 -18.65 -2.08 0.29
C PHE A 277 -19.32 -3.09 -0.63
N GLU A 278 -19.30 -2.78 -1.93
CA GLU A 278 -19.97 -3.55 -2.97
C GLU A 278 -19.00 -4.43 -3.73
N LYS A 279 -19.47 -5.62 -4.10
CA LYS A 279 -18.65 -6.63 -4.75
C LYS A 279 -18.47 -6.35 -6.25
N LEU A 280 -17.22 -6.37 -6.70
CA LEU A 280 -16.83 -6.44 -8.11
C LEU A 280 -15.93 -7.65 -8.37
N ILE A 281 -15.76 -7.98 -9.64
CA ILE A 281 -14.74 -8.93 -10.08
C ILE A 281 -13.63 -8.15 -10.75
N VAL A 282 -12.41 -8.37 -10.29
CA VAL A 282 -11.21 -7.95 -11.01
C VAL A 282 -10.72 -9.09 -11.88
N ASN A 283 -10.66 -8.84 -13.18
CA ASN A 283 -10.13 -9.75 -14.18
C ASN A 283 -8.70 -9.32 -14.44
N ILE A 284 -7.75 -10.20 -14.13
CA ILE A 284 -6.34 -9.89 -14.20
C ILE A 284 -5.73 -10.66 -15.35
N ALA A 285 -5.12 -9.93 -16.29
CA ALA A 285 -4.36 -10.47 -17.40
C ALA A 285 -2.89 -10.10 -17.23
N SER A 286 -2.02 -11.10 -17.27
CA SER A 286 -0.59 -10.91 -16.99
C SER A 286 0.27 -11.41 -18.13
N GLU A 287 1.27 -10.63 -18.52
CA GLU A 287 2.29 -10.95 -19.52
C GLU A 287 3.62 -10.34 -19.10
N GLY A 288 4.67 -11.17 -18.97
CA GLY A 288 5.96 -10.71 -18.45
C GLY A 288 5.85 -10.04 -17.06
N GLU A 289 6.38 -8.83 -16.94
CA GLU A 289 6.35 -8.01 -15.72
C GLU A 289 5.05 -7.23 -15.51
N TYR A 290 4.18 -7.17 -16.51
CA TYR A 290 2.94 -6.40 -16.47
C TYR A 290 1.76 -7.24 -15.97
N GLU A 291 0.85 -6.59 -15.23
CA GLU A 291 -0.52 -7.08 -15.05
C GLU A 291 -1.52 -5.96 -15.32
N ALA A 292 -2.56 -6.31 -16.05
CA ALA A 292 -3.73 -5.48 -16.25
C ALA A 292 -4.84 -5.89 -15.29
N TYR A 293 -5.48 -4.91 -14.66
CA TYR A 293 -6.60 -5.02 -13.76
C TYR A 293 -7.82 -4.45 -14.47
N VAL A 294 -8.79 -5.31 -14.78
CA VAL A 294 -10.03 -4.93 -15.47
C VAL A 294 -11.19 -5.20 -14.51
N LEU A 295 -11.75 -4.12 -13.94
CA LEU A 295 -12.87 -4.21 -13.02
C LEU A 295 -14.18 -4.36 -13.79
N THR A 296 -15.02 -5.29 -13.34
CA THR A 296 -16.31 -5.58 -13.93
C THR A 296 -17.35 -5.87 -12.87
N LEU A 297 -18.63 -5.59 -13.17
CA LEU A 297 -19.73 -6.21 -12.46
C LEU A 297 -19.65 -7.74 -12.62
N PRO A 298 -20.04 -8.54 -11.60
CA PRO A 298 -19.87 -9.99 -11.63
C PRO A 298 -20.40 -10.68 -12.90
N GLU A 299 -21.56 -10.25 -13.40
CA GLU A 299 -22.21 -10.79 -14.59
C GLU A 299 -21.48 -10.49 -15.91
N LYS A 300 -20.55 -9.52 -15.92
CA LYS A 300 -19.77 -9.15 -17.11
C LYS A 300 -18.40 -9.85 -17.20
N SER A 301 -17.92 -10.45 -16.10
CA SER A 301 -16.57 -11.04 -16.01
C SER A 301 -16.35 -12.18 -17.02
N ASP A 302 -17.31 -13.10 -17.15
CA ASP A 302 -17.18 -14.29 -18.01
C ASP A 302 -16.96 -13.94 -19.48
N ALA A 303 -17.69 -12.95 -20.00
CA ALA A 303 -17.59 -12.51 -21.38
C ALA A 303 -16.20 -11.91 -21.68
N LEU A 304 -15.70 -11.09 -20.75
CA LEU A 304 -14.37 -10.50 -20.85
C LEU A 304 -13.26 -11.57 -20.82
N ILE A 305 -13.30 -12.50 -19.87
CA ILE A 305 -12.29 -13.56 -19.75
C ILE A 305 -12.25 -14.43 -21.02
N LYS A 306 -13.40 -14.79 -21.59
CA LYS A 306 -13.47 -15.54 -22.85
C LYS A 306 -12.83 -14.81 -24.02
N GLU A 307 -12.98 -13.49 -24.08
CA GLU A 307 -12.32 -12.68 -25.11
C GLU A 307 -10.80 -12.64 -24.90
N LEU A 308 -10.33 -12.32 -23.69
CA LEU A 308 -8.90 -12.27 -23.38
C LEU A 308 -8.20 -13.62 -23.59
N ALA A 309 -8.89 -14.73 -23.32
CA ALA A 309 -8.37 -16.09 -23.49
C ALA A 309 -8.11 -16.48 -24.96
N LYS A 310 -8.50 -15.65 -25.93
CA LYS A 310 -8.12 -15.82 -27.35
C LYS A 310 -6.62 -15.58 -27.55
N ASN A 311 -6.01 -14.68 -26.76
CA ASN A 311 -4.57 -14.54 -26.71
C ASN A 311 -3.99 -15.59 -25.74
N LYS A 312 -3.32 -16.61 -26.30
CA LYS A 312 -2.77 -17.75 -25.54
C LYS A 312 -1.51 -17.42 -24.74
N ASN A 313 -0.92 -16.25 -24.93
CA ASN A 313 0.25 -15.80 -24.16
C ASN A 313 -0.15 -15.20 -22.80
N LEU A 314 -1.41 -14.78 -22.65
CA LEU A 314 -1.90 -14.17 -21.41
C LEU A 314 -2.13 -15.20 -20.32
N LYS A 315 -1.66 -14.90 -19.12
CA LYS A 315 -2.07 -15.60 -17.90
C LYS A 315 -3.27 -14.87 -17.32
N LEU A 316 -4.39 -15.57 -17.17
CA LEU A 316 -5.63 -14.98 -16.69
C LEU A 316 -5.97 -15.49 -15.29
N LYS A 317 -6.37 -14.58 -14.39
CA LYS A 317 -6.93 -14.88 -13.07
C LYS A 317 -8.09 -13.94 -12.78
N THR A 318 -9.05 -14.39 -11.98
CA THR A 318 -10.11 -13.53 -11.45
C THR A 318 -10.03 -13.50 -9.94
N LYS A 319 -10.40 -12.37 -9.34
CA LYS A 319 -10.50 -12.21 -7.89
C LYS A 319 -11.74 -11.38 -7.56
N GLU A 320 -12.42 -11.73 -6.47
CA GLU A 320 -13.44 -10.86 -5.88
C GLU A 320 -12.76 -9.71 -5.12
N VAL A 321 -13.21 -8.50 -5.37
CA VAL A 321 -12.79 -7.29 -4.65
C VAL A 321 -14.02 -6.49 -4.24
N TYR A 322 -13.84 -5.64 -3.24
CA TYR A 322 -14.92 -4.83 -2.68
C TYR A 322 -14.54 -3.37 -2.82
N VAL A 323 -15.46 -2.57 -3.34
CA VAL A 323 -15.28 -1.14 -3.60
C VAL A 323 -16.31 -0.31 -2.85
N ASN A 324 -16.00 0.95 -2.59
CA ASN A 324 -16.92 1.86 -1.93
C ASN A 324 -18.20 2.08 -2.78
N PRO A 325 -19.36 2.32 -2.14
CA PRO A 325 -20.65 2.39 -2.84
C PRO A 325 -20.71 3.43 -3.96
N SER A 326 -19.99 4.55 -3.80
CA SER A 326 -19.93 5.61 -4.78
C SER A 326 -19.26 5.10 -6.07
N PHE A 327 -18.10 4.45 -5.98
CA PHE A 327 -17.47 3.84 -7.15
C PHE A 327 -18.31 2.70 -7.76
N TYR A 328 -19.03 1.94 -6.95
CA TYR A 328 -19.94 0.91 -7.48
C TYR A 328 -21.06 1.52 -8.35
N ARG A 329 -21.67 2.64 -7.92
CA ARG A 329 -22.63 3.40 -8.74
C ARG A 329 -22.03 3.81 -10.08
N PHE A 330 -20.78 4.27 -10.08
CA PHE A 330 -20.05 4.55 -11.32
C PHE A 330 -19.97 3.34 -12.26
N MET A 331 -19.74 2.14 -11.73
CA MET A 331 -19.74 0.91 -12.54
C MET A 331 -21.12 0.53 -13.10
N LEU A 332 -22.21 1.00 -12.48
CA LEU A 332 -23.58 0.90 -12.99
C LEU A 332 -23.91 1.98 -14.04
N GLY A 333 -23.03 2.96 -14.24
CA GLY A 333 -23.24 4.10 -15.14
C GLY A 333 -23.87 5.33 -14.45
N GLU A 334 -23.97 5.32 -13.13
CA GLU A 334 -24.46 6.44 -12.32
C GLU A 334 -23.28 7.31 -11.85
N TYR A 335 -23.42 8.63 -11.88
CA TYR A 335 -22.31 9.55 -11.56
C TYR A 335 -22.59 10.49 -10.39
N LYS A 336 -23.77 10.40 -9.77
CA LYS A 336 -24.17 11.14 -8.56
C LYS A 336 -24.33 10.18 -7.38
#